data_AF-A0A3D0PQ77-F1
#
_entry.id   AF-A0A3D0PQ77-F1
#
_cell.length_a   1.000
_cell.length_b   1.000
_cell.length_c   1.000
_cell.angle_alpha   90.00
_cell.angle_beta   90.00
_cell.angle_gamma   90.00
#
_symmetry.space_group_name_H-M   'P 1'
#
loop_
_entity.id
_entity.type
_entity.pdbx_description
1 polymer ?
#
loop_
_entity_poly.entity_id
_entity_poly.type
_entity_poly.pdbx_seq_one_letter_code
_entity_poly.pdbx_strand_id
1 'polypeptide(L)'
;MEYEKIIPCINAEGEVPGNVIKLAEQYSYGGADELLLYHYAKDERSREEFLSLVKKLADKIDLPYIIGMYVKRLEDVKKAFYTGASSVLIKYSALDEKTVLKEAIDRFGSDKIIVELDRKECMDADISKSDGNALLASLKAAGVGKILLKHVELSPHTIEMLEASPIEFIIRDSLVRNDIVCLMKISKVTGIATNFFENKDIMKVKLALKENGIPVNTFESKIPFSEFKLDADGLLPVIVQDYKSEEVLMLAYMNEEAYNKTIAGGKMTYYSRSRQALWLKGETSGHYQYVKELIIDCDKDTILAKVQQIGPACHTGNPSCFFTELVKKEYHNYDPIHVFQEVYDRIADRRKNPREGSYTNYLFDKGIDKILKKCGEEATEITIAAKNPGTEELRYEIADYLYHLMVLMAERGLDWSDITNELAHRK
;
A
#
# COMPACT_ATOMS: atom_id res chain seq x y z
N MET A 1 -4.41 -15.49 -9.82
CA MET A 1 -3.78 -16.71 -9.26
C MET A 1 -3.69 -16.50 -7.77
N GLU A 2 -4.29 -17.38 -7.00
CA GLU A 2 -4.22 -17.35 -5.54
C GLU A 2 -2.82 -17.87 -5.16
N TYR A 3 -2.06 -17.08 -4.40
CA TYR A 3 -0.72 -17.41 -3.94
C TYR A 3 -0.67 -17.29 -2.42
N GLU A 4 0.22 -18.03 -1.79
CA GLU A 4 0.46 -17.98 -0.36
C GLU A 4 1.16 -16.69 0.03
N LYS A 5 0.62 -16.00 1.04
CA LYS A 5 1.14 -14.70 1.47
C LYS A 5 2.21 -14.84 2.55
N ILE A 6 3.29 -14.08 2.43
CA ILE A 6 4.19 -13.79 3.55
C ILE A 6 3.75 -12.47 4.18
N ILE A 7 3.35 -12.53 5.46
CA ILE A 7 2.75 -11.40 6.19
C ILE A 7 3.63 -11.06 7.39
N PRO A 8 4.64 -10.18 7.25
CA PRO A 8 5.39 -9.74 8.41
C PRO A 8 4.46 -9.09 9.44
N CYS A 9 4.76 -9.27 10.73
CA CYS A 9 3.97 -8.63 11.79
C CYS A 9 4.79 -7.68 12.66
N ILE A 10 4.17 -6.56 13.03
CA ILE A 10 4.74 -5.52 13.89
C ILE A 10 3.79 -5.32 15.07
N ASN A 11 4.32 -5.57 16.28
CA ASN A 11 3.65 -5.12 17.49
C ASN A 11 3.94 -3.63 17.67
N ALA A 12 2.91 -2.79 17.72
CA ALA A 12 3.11 -1.36 18.00
C ALA A 12 3.03 -1.05 19.50
N GLU A 13 2.69 -2.01 20.35
CA GLU A 13 2.56 -1.79 21.81
C GLU A 13 3.91 -1.44 22.45
N GLY A 14 3.98 -0.25 23.04
CA GLY A 14 5.19 0.23 23.72
C GLY A 14 6.35 0.57 22.78
N GLU A 15 6.12 0.57 21.47
CA GLU A 15 7.16 0.85 20.47
C GLU A 15 7.21 2.34 20.09
N VAL A 16 8.41 2.78 19.69
CA VAL A 16 8.60 4.14 19.19
C VAL A 16 8.02 4.24 17.77
N PRO A 17 7.15 5.24 17.46
CA PRO A 17 6.54 5.39 16.14
C PRO A 17 7.51 5.32 14.95
N GLY A 18 8.70 5.92 15.11
CA GLY A 18 9.74 5.91 14.07
C GLY A 18 10.27 4.50 13.74
N ASN A 19 10.36 3.61 14.73
CA ASN A 19 10.79 2.23 14.52
C ASN A 19 9.73 1.42 13.76
N VAL A 20 8.46 1.59 14.14
CA VAL A 20 7.31 0.96 13.45
C VAL A 20 7.29 1.34 11.98
N ILE A 21 7.42 2.64 11.67
CA ILE A 21 7.44 3.14 10.29
C ILE A 21 8.63 2.57 9.52
N LYS A 22 9.84 2.64 10.08
CA LYS A 22 11.05 2.15 9.42
C LYS A 22 10.95 0.66 9.10
N LEU A 23 10.45 -0.14 10.03
CA LEU A 23 10.31 -1.58 9.83
C LEU A 23 9.23 -1.90 8.79
N ALA A 24 8.11 -1.17 8.80
CA ALA A 24 7.07 -1.31 7.78
C ALA A 24 7.58 -0.97 6.37
N GLU A 25 8.35 0.11 6.22
CA GLU A 25 9.02 0.46 4.96
C GLU A 25 9.94 -0.66 4.49
N GLN A 26 10.78 -1.21 5.38
CA GLN A 26 11.65 -2.34 5.07
C GLN A 26 10.88 -3.56 4.56
N TYR A 27 9.74 -3.91 5.17
CA TYR A 27 8.90 -5.01 4.71
C TYR A 27 8.24 -4.73 3.36
N SER A 28 7.72 -3.51 3.17
CA SER A 28 7.13 -3.05 1.90
C SER A 28 8.12 -3.20 0.74
N TYR A 29 9.39 -2.93 0.99
CA TYR A 29 10.44 -3.04 -0.04
C TYR A 29 11.06 -4.44 -0.13
N GLY A 30 10.96 -5.22 0.94
CA GLY A 30 11.60 -6.53 1.07
C GLY A 30 10.89 -7.66 0.34
N GLY A 31 9.71 -7.41 -0.23
CA GLY A 31 8.91 -8.40 -0.93
C GLY A 31 7.82 -9.05 -0.07
N ALA A 32 7.40 -8.41 1.02
CA ALA A 32 6.19 -8.84 1.74
C ALA A 32 4.94 -8.73 0.84
N ASP A 33 3.90 -9.51 1.13
CA ASP A 33 2.62 -9.49 0.40
C ASP A 33 1.55 -8.66 1.10
N GLU A 34 1.63 -8.60 2.43
CA GLU A 34 0.73 -7.87 3.30
C GLU A 34 1.47 -7.60 4.62
N LEU A 35 1.05 -6.60 5.39
CA LEU A 35 1.63 -6.27 6.70
C LEU A 35 0.59 -6.41 7.80
N LEU A 36 0.92 -7.09 8.90
CA LEU A 36 0.09 -7.11 10.10
C LEU A 36 0.63 -6.13 11.14
N LEU A 37 -0.07 -5.02 11.35
CA LEU A 37 0.19 -4.05 12.42
C LEU A 37 -0.82 -4.27 13.54
N TYR A 38 -0.39 -4.41 14.79
CA TYR A 38 -1.35 -4.61 15.88
C TYR A 38 -1.00 -3.91 17.18
N HIS A 39 -2.05 -3.52 17.89
CA HIS A 39 -2.03 -2.89 19.21
C HIS A 39 -3.38 -3.09 19.93
N TYR A 40 -3.41 -3.85 21.03
CA TYR A 40 -4.64 -4.29 21.70
C TYR A 40 -4.99 -3.49 22.97
N ALA A 41 -4.45 -2.28 23.14
CA ALA A 41 -4.82 -1.45 24.29
C ALA A 41 -6.32 -1.14 24.35
N LYS A 42 -6.85 -1.22 25.57
CA LYS A 42 -8.27 -1.02 25.88
C LYS A 42 -8.65 0.43 26.16
N ASP A 43 -7.69 1.30 26.44
CA ASP A 43 -7.97 2.72 26.59
C ASP A 43 -8.10 3.41 25.22
N GLU A 44 -8.97 4.42 25.15
CA GLU A 44 -9.30 5.09 23.89
C GLU A 44 -8.13 5.92 23.35
N ARG A 45 -7.36 6.57 24.24
CA ARG A 45 -6.21 7.39 23.87
C ARG A 45 -5.17 6.59 23.10
N SER A 46 -4.74 5.44 23.62
CA SER A 46 -3.73 4.62 22.96
C SER A 46 -4.23 4.06 21.62
N ARG A 47 -5.53 3.76 21.48
CA ARG A 47 -6.10 3.37 20.19
C ARG A 47 -6.04 4.51 19.17
N GLU A 48 -6.36 5.74 19.58
CA GLU A 48 -6.30 6.89 18.67
C GLU A 48 -4.85 7.25 18.28
N GLU A 49 -3.90 7.15 19.21
CA GLU A 49 -2.47 7.31 18.93
C GLU A 49 -1.97 6.26 17.92
N PHE A 50 -2.38 5.00 18.10
CA PHE A 50 -2.07 3.91 17.15
C PHE A 50 -2.68 4.15 15.76
N LEU A 51 -3.96 4.50 15.66
CA LEU A 51 -4.62 4.79 14.38
C LEU A 51 -3.98 6.00 13.67
N SER A 52 -3.58 7.03 14.43
CA SER A 52 -2.85 8.18 13.90
C SER A 52 -1.47 7.79 13.34
N LEU A 53 -0.76 6.89 14.03
CA LEU A 53 0.50 6.32 13.54
C LEU A 53 0.28 5.53 12.25
N VAL A 54 -0.73 4.66 12.20
CA VAL A 54 -1.01 3.85 11.01
C VAL A 54 -1.41 4.73 9.82
N LYS A 55 -2.18 5.80 10.03
CA LYS A 55 -2.50 6.76 8.97
C LYS A 55 -1.25 7.40 8.36
N LYS A 56 -0.28 7.82 9.19
CA LYS A 56 1.01 8.36 8.70
C LYS A 56 1.87 7.32 7.98
N LEU A 57 1.71 6.06 8.33
CA LEU A 57 2.43 4.94 7.71
C LEU A 57 1.83 4.59 6.34
N ALA A 58 0.51 4.70 6.17
CA ALA A 58 -0.17 4.45 4.90
C ALA A 58 0.34 5.31 3.74
N ASP A 59 0.78 6.54 4.02
CA ASP A 59 1.36 7.43 2.99
C ASP A 59 2.76 6.96 2.50
N LYS A 60 3.44 6.10 3.28
CA LYS A 60 4.84 5.72 3.08
C LYS A 60 5.04 4.34 2.47
N ILE A 61 4.07 3.45 2.65
CA ILE A 61 4.09 2.09 2.11
C ILE A 61 2.99 1.93 1.07
N ASP A 62 3.17 1.00 0.15
CA ASP A 62 2.13 0.60 -0.82
C ASP A 62 1.67 -0.84 -0.62
N LEU A 63 2.14 -1.47 0.44
CA LEU A 63 1.75 -2.80 0.87
C LEU A 63 0.35 -2.76 1.51
N PRO A 64 -0.58 -3.66 1.14
CA PRO A 64 -1.81 -3.87 1.88
C PRO A 64 -1.50 -4.19 3.34
N TYR A 65 -2.33 -3.73 4.28
CA TYR A 65 -2.07 -3.96 5.69
C TYR A 65 -3.32 -4.26 6.52
N ILE A 66 -3.15 -5.20 7.44
CA ILE A 66 -4.14 -5.66 8.41
C ILE A 66 -3.90 -4.92 9.72
N ILE A 67 -4.97 -4.34 10.29
CA ILE A 67 -4.92 -3.75 11.63
C ILE A 67 -5.49 -4.70 12.67
N GLY A 68 -4.66 -5.18 13.59
CA GLY A 68 -5.10 -5.85 14.81
C GLY A 68 -5.32 -4.88 15.96
N MET A 69 -6.54 -4.77 16.47
CA MET A 69 -6.80 -3.90 17.61
C MET A 69 -7.92 -4.41 18.50
N TYR A 70 -8.02 -3.83 19.70
CA TYR A 70 -9.19 -4.04 20.55
C TYR A 70 -10.40 -3.33 19.95
N VAL A 71 -11.50 -4.06 19.81
CA VAL A 71 -12.77 -3.58 19.27
C VAL A 71 -13.82 -3.68 20.36
N LYS A 72 -14.41 -2.55 20.72
CA LYS A 72 -15.53 -2.48 21.67
C LYS A 72 -16.86 -2.36 20.94
N ARG A 73 -16.88 -1.64 19.82
CA ARG A 73 -18.07 -1.33 19.01
C ARG A 73 -17.72 -1.24 17.54
N LEU A 74 -18.73 -1.30 16.67
CA LEU A 74 -18.57 -1.19 15.21
C LEU A 74 -17.80 0.07 14.77
N GLU A 75 -17.91 1.16 15.53
CA GLU A 75 -17.20 2.42 15.24
C GLU A 75 -15.67 2.26 15.30
N ASP A 76 -15.15 1.38 16.15
CA ASP A 76 -13.70 1.13 16.22
C ASP A 76 -13.19 0.46 14.93
N VAL A 77 -14.00 -0.43 14.35
CA VAL A 77 -13.71 -1.09 13.06
C VAL A 77 -13.73 -0.06 11.92
N LYS A 78 -14.70 0.87 11.90
CA LYS A 78 -14.72 1.97 10.92
C LYS A 78 -13.46 2.83 11.02
N LYS A 79 -13.07 3.22 12.23
CA LYS A 79 -11.86 4.03 12.46
C LYS A 79 -10.60 3.33 11.93
N ALA A 80 -10.50 2.01 12.09
CA ALA A 80 -9.41 1.22 11.49
C ALA A 80 -9.43 1.26 9.95
N PHE A 81 -10.59 1.09 9.31
CA PHE A 81 -10.68 1.23 7.85
C PHE A 81 -10.38 2.64 7.35
N TYR A 82 -10.72 3.69 8.12
CA TYR A 82 -10.39 5.08 7.76
C TYR A 82 -8.90 5.41 7.75
N THR A 83 -8.03 4.51 8.23
CA THR A 83 -6.59 4.67 8.00
C THR A 83 -6.16 4.21 6.61
N GLY A 84 -6.98 3.40 5.93
CA GLY A 84 -6.65 2.70 4.68
C GLY A 84 -6.39 1.19 4.81
N ALA A 85 -6.74 0.56 5.95
CA ALA A 85 -6.49 -0.85 6.19
C ALA A 85 -7.19 -1.77 5.16
N SER A 86 -6.51 -2.81 4.70
CA SER A 86 -7.09 -3.83 3.81
C SER A 86 -8.10 -4.70 4.53
N SER A 87 -7.82 -5.03 5.80
CA SER A 87 -8.66 -5.84 6.69
C SER A 87 -8.44 -5.46 8.17
N VAL A 88 -9.40 -5.79 9.02
CA VAL A 88 -9.32 -5.60 10.48
C VAL A 88 -9.27 -6.96 11.17
N LEU A 89 -8.28 -7.14 12.02
CA LEU A 89 -8.07 -8.33 12.84
C LEU A 89 -8.64 -8.11 14.24
N ILE A 90 -9.66 -8.89 14.58
CA ILE A 90 -10.38 -8.80 15.85
C ILE A 90 -10.01 -9.99 16.72
N LYS A 91 -9.45 -9.73 17.90
CA LYS A 91 -9.16 -10.79 18.88
C LYS A 91 -10.44 -11.28 19.53
N TYR A 92 -10.81 -12.53 19.24
CA TYR A 92 -12.10 -13.09 19.66
C TYR A 92 -12.27 -13.08 21.18
N SER A 93 -11.27 -13.55 21.92
CA SER A 93 -11.26 -13.57 23.39
C SER A 93 -11.32 -12.19 24.04
N ALA A 94 -11.02 -11.12 23.30
CA ALA A 94 -11.08 -9.75 23.80
C ALA A 94 -12.42 -9.05 23.51
N LEU A 95 -13.33 -9.67 22.75
CA LEU A 95 -14.65 -9.11 22.48
C LEU A 95 -15.57 -9.24 23.70
N ASP A 96 -16.05 -8.12 24.20
CA ASP A 96 -17.07 -8.07 25.26
C ASP A 96 -18.43 -8.53 24.71
N GLU A 97 -18.80 -8.07 23.51
CA GLU A 97 -20.04 -8.43 22.81
C GLU A 97 -19.76 -9.09 21.46
N LYS A 98 -20.16 -10.36 21.31
CA LYS A 98 -19.93 -11.13 20.07
C LYS A 98 -20.77 -10.65 18.88
N THR A 99 -21.86 -9.91 19.13
CA THR A 99 -22.73 -9.32 18.10
C THR A 99 -21.99 -8.34 17.20
N VAL A 100 -21.02 -7.61 17.76
CA VAL A 100 -20.19 -6.63 17.02
C VAL A 100 -19.45 -7.30 15.86
N LEU A 101 -19.05 -8.56 15.99
CA LEU A 101 -18.38 -9.31 14.92
C LEU A 101 -19.31 -9.46 13.71
N LYS A 102 -20.57 -9.85 13.93
CA LYS A 102 -21.55 -10.00 12.86
C LYS A 102 -21.89 -8.66 12.22
N GLU A 103 -22.08 -7.61 13.02
CA GLU A 103 -22.31 -6.26 12.50
C GLU A 103 -21.16 -5.77 11.60
N ALA A 104 -19.92 -6.05 12.00
CA ALA A 104 -18.74 -5.70 11.21
C ALA A 104 -18.70 -6.47 9.88
N ILE A 105 -18.96 -7.79 9.91
CA ILE A 105 -19.00 -8.62 8.70
C ILE A 105 -20.12 -8.16 7.76
N ASP A 106 -21.33 -7.96 8.27
CA ASP A 106 -22.49 -7.51 7.48
C ASP A 106 -22.24 -6.14 6.83
N ARG A 107 -21.45 -5.27 7.48
CA ARG A 107 -21.13 -3.93 6.97
C ARG A 107 -19.96 -3.88 5.98
N PHE A 108 -18.89 -4.63 6.23
CA PHE A 108 -17.63 -4.50 5.51
C PHE A 108 -17.29 -5.69 4.60
N GLY A 109 -17.93 -6.84 4.78
CA GLY A 109 -17.62 -8.08 4.06
C GLY A 109 -16.80 -9.06 4.88
N SER A 110 -16.97 -10.34 4.59
CA SER A 110 -16.34 -11.47 5.29
C SER A 110 -14.85 -11.64 4.99
N ASP A 111 -14.36 -11.07 3.90
CA ASP A 111 -12.95 -10.99 3.50
C ASP A 111 -12.19 -9.89 4.24
N LYS A 112 -12.91 -8.87 4.72
CA LYS A 112 -12.36 -7.68 5.38
C LYS A 112 -12.23 -7.82 6.90
N ILE A 113 -12.94 -8.76 7.52
CA ILE A 113 -12.89 -9.02 8.96
C ILE A 113 -12.22 -10.36 9.23
N ILE A 114 -11.07 -10.32 9.91
CA ILE A 114 -10.30 -11.50 10.29
C ILE A 114 -10.45 -11.71 11.79
N VAL A 115 -10.66 -12.95 12.23
CA VAL A 115 -10.78 -13.27 13.65
C VAL A 115 -9.46 -13.87 14.14
N GLU A 116 -8.86 -13.30 15.18
CA GLU A 116 -7.70 -13.89 15.86
C GLU A 116 -8.16 -14.88 16.93
N LEU A 117 -7.60 -16.09 16.88
CA LEU A 117 -7.79 -17.18 17.85
C LEU A 117 -6.46 -17.81 18.25
N ASP A 118 -6.37 -18.29 19.48
CA ASP A 118 -5.37 -19.26 19.90
C ASP A 118 -5.80 -20.67 19.50
N ARG A 119 -4.83 -21.52 19.13
CA ARG A 119 -5.07 -22.96 18.86
C ARG A 119 -5.89 -23.64 19.97
N LYS A 120 -5.63 -23.30 21.23
CA LYS A 120 -6.38 -23.84 22.37
C LYS A 120 -7.85 -23.47 22.32
N GLU A 121 -8.21 -22.27 21.87
CA GLU A 121 -9.62 -21.87 21.71
C GLU A 121 -10.32 -22.70 20.62
N CYS A 122 -9.58 -23.19 19.62
CA CYS A 122 -10.11 -24.11 18.60
C CYS A 122 -10.14 -25.58 19.06
N MET A 123 -9.39 -25.93 20.11
CA MET A 123 -9.23 -27.31 20.58
C MET A 123 -9.88 -27.58 21.94
N ASP A 124 -10.22 -26.54 22.71
CA ASP A 124 -10.86 -26.63 24.01
C ASP A 124 -12.35 -26.92 23.84
N ALA A 125 -12.62 -28.18 23.52
CA ALA A 125 -13.60 -28.96 24.23
C ALA A 125 -12.89 -30.26 24.64
N ASP A 126 -13.12 -30.72 25.88
CA ASP A 126 -12.61 -31.98 26.42
C ASP A 126 -12.27 -33.01 25.34
N ILE A 127 -11.05 -33.54 25.34
CA ILE A 127 -10.52 -34.55 24.39
C ILE A 127 -11.36 -35.86 24.38
N SER A 128 -12.45 -35.93 25.16
CA SER A 128 -13.46 -36.98 25.16
C SER A 128 -14.77 -36.63 24.40
N LYS A 129 -14.92 -35.43 23.83
CA LYS A 129 -16.06 -35.03 22.98
C LYS A 129 -15.61 -34.15 21.81
N SER A 130 -16.15 -34.44 20.65
CA SER A 130 -15.86 -33.92 19.31
C SER A 130 -16.22 -32.44 19.07
N ASP A 131 -15.84 -31.49 19.93
CA ASP A 131 -16.45 -30.15 19.94
C ASP A 131 -15.52 -28.97 19.54
N GLY A 132 -14.22 -29.20 19.22
CA GLY A 132 -13.36 -28.13 18.64
C GLY A 132 -13.85 -27.60 17.29
N ASN A 133 -14.53 -28.45 16.51
CA ASN A 133 -15.21 -28.05 15.26
C ASN A 133 -16.43 -27.13 15.50
N ALA A 134 -17.00 -27.09 16.70
CA ALA A 134 -18.22 -26.33 16.97
C ALA A 134 -17.98 -24.81 16.93
N LEU A 135 -16.84 -24.33 17.45
CA LEU A 135 -16.50 -22.92 17.39
C LEU A 135 -16.25 -22.48 15.95
N LEU A 136 -15.46 -23.23 15.18
CA LEU A 136 -15.19 -22.93 13.77
C LEU A 136 -16.49 -22.93 12.94
N ALA A 137 -17.38 -23.91 13.17
CA ALA A 137 -18.69 -23.94 12.53
C ALA A 137 -19.57 -22.74 12.92
N SER A 138 -19.56 -22.34 14.20
CA SER A 138 -20.29 -21.17 14.69
C SER A 138 -19.78 -19.87 14.07
N LEU A 139 -18.45 -19.71 13.99
CA LEU A 139 -17.83 -18.56 13.32
C LEU A 139 -18.15 -18.53 11.83
N LYS A 140 -18.14 -19.68 11.16
CA LYS A 140 -18.55 -19.77 9.76
C LYS A 140 -20.00 -19.36 9.57
N ALA A 141 -20.90 -19.82 10.45
CA ALA A 141 -22.31 -19.44 10.44
C ALA A 141 -22.51 -17.95 10.73
N ALA A 142 -21.63 -17.32 11.51
CA ALA A 142 -21.58 -15.88 11.72
C ALA A 142 -21.00 -15.09 10.54
N GLY A 143 -20.56 -15.77 9.47
CA GLY A 143 -20.04 -15.14 8.25
C GLY A 143 -18.52 -14.95 8.23
N VAL A 144 -17.77 -15.49 9.20
CA VAL A 144 -16.30 -15.35 9.21
C VAL A 144 -15.68 -16.10 8.03
N GLY A 145 -14.94 -15.37 7.19
CA GLY A 145 -14.25 -15.91 6.03
C GLY A 145 -12.83 -16.40 6.34
N LYS A 146 -12.16 -15.75 7.31
CA LYS A 146 -10.74 -15.98 7.60
C LYS A 146 -10.41 -15.86 9.09
N ILE A 147 -9.53 -16.74 9.56
CA ILE A 147 -9.02 -16.75 10.95
C ILE A 147 -7.51 -16.56 10.93
N LEU A 148 -7.00 -15.74 11.84
CA LEU A 148 -5.57 -15.75 12.19
C LEU A 148 -5.37 -16.66 13.41
N LEU A 149 -4.64 -17.76 13.23
CA LEU A 149 -4.45 -18.76 14.28
C LEU A 149 -3.05 -18.65 14.91
N LYS A 150 -3.00 -18.53 16.24
CA LYS A 150 -1.77 -18.44 17.04
C LYS A 150 -1.43 -19.76 17.74
N HIS A 151 -0.16 -19.88 18.13
CA HIS A 151 0.36 -21.00 18.96
C HIS A 151 0.10 -22.37 18.34
N VAL A 152 0.33 -22.47 17.03
CA VAL A 152 0.16 -23.72 16.29
C VAL A 152 1.40 -24.60 16.52
N GLU A 153 1.17 -25.83 16.95
CA GLU A 153 2.20 -26.88 16.94
C GLU A 153 1.84 -27.91 15.87
N LEU A 154 2.66 -28.05 14.83
CA LEU A 154 2.35 -28.97 13.76
C LEU A 154 2.36 -30.42 14.27
N SER A 155 1.22 -31.09 14.08
CA SER A 155 1.03 -32.51 14.33
C SER A 155 0.01 -33.05 13.32
N PRO A 156 -0.03 -34.36 13.05
CA PRO A 156 -1.01 -34.94 12.11
C PRO A 156 -2.46 -34.52 12.42
N HIS A 157 -2.83 -34.50 13.70
CA HIS A 157 -4.15 -34.07 14.15
C HIS A 157 -4.43 -32.59 13.86
N THR A 158 -3.43 -31.73 14.01
CA THR A 158 -3.56 -30.28 13.72
C THR A 158 -3.79 -30.05 12.23
N ILE A 159 -3.03 -30.76 11.39
CA ILE A 159 -3.14 -30.65 9.94
C ILE A 159 -4.54 -31.10 9.50
N GLU A 160 -5.01 -32.24 10.01
CA GLU A 160 -6.36 -32.74 9.73
C GLU A 160 -7.45 -31.74 10.13
N MET A 161 -7.33 -31.11 11.31
CA MET A 161 -8.25 -30.07 11.77
C MET A 161 -8.26 -28.86 10.83
N LEU A 162 -7.09 -28.38 10.41
CA LEU A 162 -6.97 -27.23 9.51
C LEU A 162 -7.56 -27.56 8.14
N GLU A 163 -7.25 -28.74 7.57
CA GLU A 163 -7.76 -29.20 6.27
C GLU A 163 -9.28 -29.38 6.27
N ALA A 164 -9.84 -29.90 7.37
CA ALA A 164 -11.28 -30.12 7.51
C ALA A 164 -12.07 -28.82 7.75
N SER A 165 -11.40 -27.70 8.02
CA SER A 165 -12.05 -26.44 8.36
C SER A 165 -12.83 -25.83 7.18
N PRO A 166 -14.05 -25.29 7.42
CA PRO A 166 -14.78 -24.52 6.42
C PRO A 166 -14.27 -23.06 6.26
N ILE A 167 -13.27 -22.67 7.04
CA ILE A 167 -12.69 -21.32 7.11
C ILE A 167 -11.20 -21.40 6.74
N GLU A 168 -10.69 -20.39 6.03
CA GLU A 168 -9.28 -20.23 5.71
C GLU A 168 -8.48 -19.64 6.87
N PHE A 169 -7.19 -19.92 6.90
CA PHE A 169 -6.29 -19.51 7.96
C PHE A 169 -5.15 -18.63 7.46
N ILE A 170 -4.78 -17.66 8.29
CA ILE A 170 -3.44 -17.10 8.36
C ILE A 170 -2.80 -17.71 9.60
N ILE A 171 -1.67 -18.41 9.47
CA ILE A 171 -0.99 -18.97 10.64
C ILE A 171 0.00 -17.94 11.17
N ARG A 172 -0.16 -17.55 12.43
CA ARG A 172 0.81 -16.70 13.11
C ARG A 172 1.83 -17.56 13.86
N ASP A 173 3.07 -17.52 13.37
CA ASP A 173 4.17 -18.35 13.86
C ASP A 173 5.49 -17.59 13.95
N SER A 174 6.36 -18.00 14.88
CA SER A 174 7.73 -17.48 15.00
C SER A 174 8.72 -18.15 14.04
N LEU A 175 8.32 -19.26 13.41
CA LEU A 175 9.11 -20.14 12.56
C LEU A 175 10.35 -20.73 13.25
N VAL A 176 10.33 -20.79 14.58
CA VAL A 176 11.39 -21.42 15.38
C VAL A 176 11.20 -22.93 15.46
N ARG A 177 9.94 -23.38 15.54
CA ARG A 177 9.58 -24.81 15.74
C ARG A 177 8.91 -25.45 14.53
N ASN A 178 8.24 -24.64 13.71
CA ASN A 178 7.53 -25.11 12.53
C ASN A 178 8.29 -24.67 11.28
N ASP A 179 8.35 -25.59 10.31
CA ASP A 179 8.86 -25.28 8.98
C ASP A 179 7.79 -24.56 8.16
N ILE A 180 8.18 -23.47 7.49
CA ILE A 180 7.26 -22.63 6.71
C ILE A 180 6.68 -23.38 5.50
N VAL A 181 7.45 -24.28 4.86
CA VAL A 181 6.97 -25.08 3.73
C VAL A 181 5.90 -26.05 4.22
N CYS A 182 6.09 -26.69 5.37
CA CYS A 182 5.07 -27.56 5.97
C CYS A 182 3.76 -26.81 6.27
N LEU A 183 3.84 -25.59 6.79
CA LEU A 183 2.64 -24.78 7.07
C LEU A 183 1.91 -24.39 5.78
N MET A 184 2.64 -23.93 4.76
CA MET A 184 2.07 -23.46 3.48
C MET A 184 1.58 -24.59 2.56
N LYS A 185 1.92 -25.86 2.86
CA LYS A 185 1.35 -27.02 2.15
C LYS A 185 -0.08 -27.35 2.56
N ILE A 186 -0.55 -26.79 3.68
CA ILE A 186 -1.91 -27.03 4.18
C ILE A 186 -2.87 -26.21 3.34
N SER A 187 -3.83 -26.85 2.66
CA SER A 187 -4.66 -26.21 1.62
C SER A 187 -5.53 -25.06 2.13
N LYS A 188 -5.82 -25.04 3.43
CA LYS A 188 -6.61 -24.00 4.10
C LYS A 188 -5.77 -22.86 4.65
N VAL A 189 -4.45 -22.96 4.62
CA VAL A 189 -3.55 -21.86 4.99
C VAL A 189 -3.37 -21.00 3.74
N THR A 190 -3.60 -19.70 3.88
CA THR A 190 -3.50 -18.69 2.80
C THR A 190 -2.35 -17.70 3.03
N GLY A 191 -1.68 -17.83 4.17
CA GLY A 191 -0.55 -16.98 4.51
C GLY A 191 0.02 -17.22 5.89
N ILE A 192 1.24 -16.75 6.08
CA ILE A 192 2.01 -16.90 7.31
C ILE A 192 2.31 -15.52 7.88
N ALA A 193 1.76 -15.26 9.07
CA ALA A 193 2.04 -14.06 9.84
C ALA A 193 3.25 -14.27 10.76
N THR A 194 4.34 -13.53 10.57
CA THR A 194 5.57 -13.80 11.35
C THR A 194 6.44 -12.56 11.57
N ASN A 195 7.19 -12.53 12.67
CA ASN A 195 8.26 -11.56 12.89
C ASN A 195 9.64 -12.12 12.53
N PHE A 196 9.72 -13.36 12.03
CA PHE A 196 10.99 -14.03 11.72
C PHE A 196 11.82 -13.29 10.67
N PHE A 197 11.17 -12.53 9.78
CA PHE A 197 11.82 -11.84 8.66
C PHE A 197 12.31 -10.43 8.99
N GLU A 198 12.32 -10.02 10.26
CA GLU A 198 12.89 -8.75 10.65
C GLU A 198 14.35 -8.62 10.17
N ASN A 199 14.64 -7.57 9.40
CA ASN A 199 15.93 -7.34 8.75
C ASN A 199 16.42 -8.46 7.80
N LYS A 200 15.50 -9.30 7.28
CA LYS A 200 15.81 -10.36 6.29
C LYS A 200 15.21 -10.05 4.92
N ASP A 201 15.75 -10.71 3.91
CA ASP A 201 15.32 -10.59 2.51
C ASP A 201 14.17 -11.58 2.22
N ILE A 202 12.93 -11.09 2.18
CA ILE A 202 11.73 -11.92 1.98
C ILE A 202 11.69 -12.48 0.55
N MET A 203 12.23 -11.78 -0.45
CA MET A 203 12.30 -12.29 -1.82
C MET A 203 13.12 -13.58 -1.91
N LYS A 204 14.24 -13.69 -1.19
CA LYS A 204 15.01 -14.94 -1.12
C LYS A 204 14.20 -16.10 -0.56
N VAL A 205 13.37 -15.83 0.44
CA VAL A 205 12.49 -16.85 1.05
C VAL A 205 11.44 -17.28 0.05
N LYS A 206 10.80 -16.34 -0.67
CA LYS A 206 9.84 -16.65 -1.72
C LYS A 206 10.46 -17.51 -2.83
N LEU A 207 11.67 -17.21 -3.27
CA LEU A 207 12.36 -18.04 -4.26
C LEU A 207 12.55 -19.49 -3.75
N ALA A 208 12.99 -19.66 -2.50
CA ALA A 208 13.14 -20.99 -1.90
C ALA A 208 11.78 -21.73 -1.74
N LEU A 209 10.71 -21.00 -1.39
CA LEU A 209 9.35 -21.56 -1.33
C LEU A 209 8.87 -22.02 -2.71
N LYS A 210 9.14 -21.23 -3.75
CA LYS A 210 8.82 -21.56 -5.13
C LYS A 210 9.57 -22.80 -5.63
N GLU A 211 10.85 -22.95 -5.28
CA GLU A 211 11.63 -24.17 -5.56
C GLU A 211 11.03 -25.42 -4.88
N ASN A 212 10.32 -25.24 -3.76
CA ASN A 212 9.59 -26.29 -3.07
C ASN A 212 8.14 -26.48 -3.57
N GLY A 213 7.77 -25.82 -4.68
CA GLY A 213 6.44 -25.93 -5.30
C GLY A 213 5.33 -25.15 -4.61
N ILE A 214 5.66 -24.22 -3.71
CA ILE A 214 4.67 -23.36 -3.06
C ILE A 214 4.39 -22.15 -3.97
N PRO A 215 3.12 -21.87 -4.31
CA PRO A 215 2.78 -20.70 -5.12
C PRO A 215 2.97 -19.44 -4.28
N VAL A 216 3.92 -18.60 -4.66
CA VAL A 216 4.22 -17.33 -3.98
C VAL A 216 4.35 -16.21 -5.00
N ASN A 217 4.06 -14.99 -4.57
CA ASN A 217 4.15 -13.81 -5.42
C ASN A 217 5.62 -13.39 -5.63
N THR A 218 6.17 -13.78 -6.78
CA THR A 218 7.49 -13.39 -7.28
C THR A 218 7.36 -12.71 -8.64
N PHE A 219 8.40 -12.00 -9.08
CA PHE A 219 8.42 -11.51 -10.45
C PHE A 219 8.62 -12.69 -11.41
N GLU A 220 7.74 -12.81 -12.39
CA GLU A 220 7.81 -13.82 -13.45
C GLU A 220 7.66 -13.15 -14.80
N SER A 221 8.60 -13.41 -15.71
CA SER A 221 8.49 -12.92 -17.07
C SER A 221 7.45 -13.74 -17.85
N LYS A 222 6.61 -13.05 -18.63
CA LYS A 222 5.63 -13.69 -19.52
C LYS A 222 6.27 -14.26 -20.79
N ILE A 223 7.46 -13.80 -21.15
CA ILE A 223 8.24 -14.27 -22.30
C ILE A 223 9.71 -14.49 -21.90
N PRO A 224 10.41 -15.46 -22.49
CA PRO A 224 11.82 -15.70 -22.17
C PRO A 224 12.72 -14.54 -22.62
N PHE A 225 13.82 -14.32 -21.91
CA PHE A 225 14.80 -13.28 -22.25
C PHE A 225 15.37 -13.43 -23.66
N SER A 226 15.42 -14.66 -24.19
CA SER A 226 15.87 -14.96 -25.56
C SER A 226 15.02 -14.33 -26.66
N GLU A 227 13.82 -13.84 -26.35
CA GLU A 227 12.98 -13.08 -27.30
C GLU A 227 13.30 -11.59 -27.33
N PHE A 228 14.16 -11.08 -26.44
CA PHE A 228 14.53 -9.68 -26.40
C PHE A 228 15.56 -9.38 -27.48
N LYS A 229 15.46 -8.19 -28.07
CA LYS A 229 16.42 -7.71 -29.06
C LYS A 229 17.46 -6.86 -28.36
N LEU A 230 18.68 -7.38 -28.31
CA LEU A 230 19.81 -6.70 -27.70
C LEU A 230 20.54 -5.85 -28.73
N ASP A 231 21.25 -4.83 -28.25
CA ASP A 231 22.19 -4.08 -29.08
C ASP A 231 23.43 -4.91 -29.46
N ALA A 232 24.33 -4.32 -30.24
CA ALA A 232 25.56 -4.99 -30.70
C ALA A 232 26.50 -5.43 -29.56
N ASP A 233 26.36 -4.83 -28.37
CA ASP A 233 27.14 -5.16 -27.18
C ASP A 233 26.43 -6.20 -26.29
N GLY A 234 25.26 -6.70 -26.72
CA GLY A 234 24.46 -7.66 -25.96
C GLY A 234 23.70 -7.02 -24.79
N LEU A 235 23.39 -5.72 -24.91
CA LEU A 235 22.74 -4.95 -23.86
C LEU A 235 21.35 -4.47 -24.28
N LEU A 236 20.51 -4.28 -23.27
CA LEU A 236 19.15 -3.79 -23.40
C LEU A 236 19.05 -2.44 -22.68
N PRO A 237 18.62 -1.35 -23.36
CA PRO A 237 18.28 -0.10 -22.69
C PRO A 237 17.11 -0.30 -21.72
N VAL A 238 17.22 0.36 -20.57
CA VAL A 238 16.20 0.36 -19.52
C VAL A 238 15.90 1.80 -19.12
N ILE A 239 14.70 2.25 -19.45
CA ILE A 239 14.14 3.52 -18.97
C ILE A 239 13.55 3.25 -17.58
N VAL A 240 13.94 4.06 -16.61
CA VAL A 240 13.51 3.90 -15.22
C VAL A 240 12.60 5.06 -14.87
N GLN A 241 11.43 4.75 -14.34
CA GLN A 241 10.38 5.71 -14.03
C GLN A 241 9.91 5.52 -12.59
N ASP A 242 9.64 6.61 -11.88
CA ASP A 242 8.99 6.50 -10.58
C ASP A 242 7.54 6.04 -10.75
N TYR A 243 7.15 5.02 -9.98
CA TYR A 243 5.86 4.36 -10.15
C TYR A 243 4.64 5.19 -9.71
N LYS A 244 4.83 6.27 -8.93
CA LYS A 244 3.75 7.13 -8.43
C LYS A 244 3.64 8.40 -9.25
N SER A 245 4.75 9.11 -9.40
CA SER A 245 4.82 10.40 -10.11
C SER A 245 4.91 10.26 -11.62
N GLU A 246 5.22 9.05 -12.11
CA GLU A 246 5.47 8.78 -13.52
C GLU A 246 6.66 9.60 -14.09
N GLU A 247 7.49 10.20 -13.24
CA GLU A 247 8.71 10.91 -13.64
C GLU A 247 9.76 9.92 -14.15
N VAL A 248 10.34 10.19 -15.33
CA VAL A 248 11.51 9.43 -15.80
C VAL A 248 12.72 9.79 -14.95
N LEU A 249 13.28 8.81 -14.25
CA LEU A 249 14.38 8.96 -13.31
C LEU A 249 15.75 8.84 -13.99
N MET A 250 15.94 7.82 -14.83
CA MET A 250 17.22 7.58 -15.50
C MET A 250 17.08 6.60 -16.67
N LEU A 251 18.12 6.54 -17.50
CA LEU A 251 18.34 5.47 -18.47
C LEU A 251 19.57 4.67 -18.05
N ALA A 252 19.47 3.34 -18.11
CA ALA A 252 20.56 2.41 -17.86
C ALA A 252 20.54 1.26 -18.86
N TYR A 253 21.42 0.28 -18.67
CA TYR A 253 21.52 -0.90 -19.52
C TYR A 253 21.50 -2.16 -18.68
N MET A 254 20.95 -3.24 -19.21
CA MET A 254 20.99 -4.59 -18.63
C MET A 254 21.52 -5.59 -19.65
N ASN A 255 22.30 -6.56 -19.17
CA ASN A 255 22.48 -7.84 -19.85
C ASN A 255 21.53 -8.88 -19.23
N GLU A 256 21.55 -10.12 -19.73
CA GLU A 256 20.71 -11.20 -19.21
C GLU A 256 20.90 -11.45 -17.70
N GLU A 257 22.14 -11.42 -17.21
CA GLU A 257 22.43 -11.64 -15.78
C GLU A 257 21.84 -10.53 -14.91
N ALA A 258 21.95 -9.26 -15.35
CA ALA A 258 21.37 -8.10 -14.66
C ALA A 258 19.84 -8.18 -14.60
N TYR A 259 19.20 -8.59 -15.69
CA TYR A 259 17.76 -8.80 -15.77
C TYR A 259 17.31 -9.92 -14.80
N ASN A 260 17.97 -11.07 -14.83
CA ASN A 260 17.64 -12.21 -13.97
C ASN A 260 17.83 -11.88 -12.49
N LYS A 261 18.89 -11.14 -12.12
CA LYS A 261 19.08 -10.66 -10.73
C LYS A 261 18.00 -9.66 -10.32
N THR A 262 17.56 -8.80 -11.24
CA THR A 262 16.48 -7.84 -10.99
C THR A 262 15.17 -8.55 -10.68
N ILE A 263 14.79 -9.55 -11.49
CA ILE A 263 13.58 -10.35 -11.28
C ILE A 263 13.66 -11.15 -9.97
N ALA A 264 14.79 -11.81 -9.73
CA ALA A 264 14.97 -12.63 -8.53
C ALA A 264 14.92 -11.80 -7.23
N GLY A 265 15.61 -10.66 -7.22
CA GLY A 265 15.78 -9.85 -6.01
C GLY A 265 14.75 -8.73 -5.82
N GLY A 266 13.94 -8.41 -6.83
CA GLY A 266 13.00 -7.28 -6.80
C GLY A 266 13.68 -5.91 -6.70
N LYS A 267 14.98 -5.83 -7.01
CA LYS A 267 15.77 -4.59 -6.97
C LYS A 267 16.51 -4.40 -8.29
N MET A 268 16.54 -3.16 -8.78
CA MET A 268 17.18 -2.86 -10.05
C MET A 268 18.68 -3.16 -10.02
N THR A 269 19.09 -4.10 -10.87
CA THR A 269 20.49 -4.43 -11.13
C THR A 269 20.80 -4.10 -12.59
N TYR A 270 21.83 -3.31 -12.82
CA TYR A 270 22.24 -2.86 -14.14
C TYR A 270 23.57 -3.48 -14.55
N TYR A 271 23.90 -3.38 -15.83
CA TYR A 271 25.23 -3.63 -16.37
C TYR A 271 25.92 -2.32 -16.72
N SER A 272 27.05 -2.04 -16.06
CA SER A 272 27.84 -0.85 -16.34
C SER A 272 28.73 -1.08 -17.56
N ARG A 273 28.46 -0.36 -18.66
CA ARG A 273 29.29 -0.40 -19.87
C ARG A 273 30.74 0.03 -19.64
N SER A 274 30.97 1.00 -18.75
CA SER A 274 32.32 1.49 -18.46
C SER A 274 33.10 0.56 -17.53
N ARG A 275 32.43 -0.07 -16.55
CA ARG A 275 33.07 -0.99 -15.60
C ARG A 275 33.07 -2.45 -16.06
N GLN A 276 32.28 -2.78 -17.08
CA GLN A 276 32.04 -4.14 -17.57
C GLN A 276 31.66 -5.09 -16.42
N ALA A 277 30.75 -4.61 -15.57
CA ALA A 277 30.36 -5.28 -14.34
C ALA A 277 28.91 -5.00 -13.99
N LEU A 278 28.31 -5.92 -13.24
CA LEU A 278 27.00 -5.72 -12.64
C LEU A 278 27.03 -4.65 -11.55
N TRP A 279 25.92 -3.95 -11.41
CA TRP A 279 25.75 -2.88 -10.45
C TRP A 279 24.34 -2.91 -9.88
N LEU A 280 24.23 -3.28 -8.60
CA LEU A 280 22.99 -3.14 -7.85
C LEU A 280 22.79 -1.67 -7.47
N LYS A 281 21.74 -1.04 -7.99
CA LYS A 281 21.48 0.39 -7.72
C LYS A 281 21.22 0.58 -6.24
N GLY A 282 21.97 1.51 -5.63
CA GLY A 282 21.87 1.83 -4.21
C GLY A 282 22.82 1.06 -3.30
N GLU A 283 23.56 0.06 -3.80
CA GLU A 283 24.48 -0.74 -2.97
C GLU A 283 25.52 0.12 -2.23
N THR A 284 26.04 1.17 -2.86
CA THR A 284 27.01 2.08 -2.23
C THR A 284 26.35 3.27 -1.53
N SER A 285 25.24 3.81 -2.07
CA SER A 285 24.65 5.06 -1.59
C SER A 285 23.44 4.88 -0.65
N GLY A 286 22.89 3.67 -0.55
CA GLY A 286 21.60 3.40 0.09
C GLY A 286 20.38 3.82 -0.74
N HIS A 287 20.57 4.41 -1.92
CA HIS A 287 19.47 4.89 -2.79
C HIS A 287 18.99 3.80 -3.74
N TYR A 288 18.35 2.79 -3.16
CA TYR A 288 17.83 1.62 -3.87
C TYR A 288 16.64 1.96 -4.77
N GLN A 289 16.45 1.11 -5.77
CA GLN A 289 15.28 1.11 -6.65
C GLN A 289 14.61 -0.25 -6.55
N TYR A 290 13.40 -0.28 -6.01
CA TYR A 290 12.62 -1.50 -5.86
C TYR A 290 11.66 -1.63 -7.04
N VAL A 291 11.66 -2.78 -7.69
CA VAL A 291 10.84 -3.05 -8.87
C VAL A 291 9.36 -3.06 -8.49
N LYS A 292 8.53 -2.35 -9.26
CA LYS A 292 7.07 -2.47 -9.19
C LYS A 292 6.53 -3.15 -10.46
N GLU A 293 7.08 -2.76 -11.60
CA GLU A 293 6.67 -3.30 -12.90
C GLU A 293 7.82 -3.24 -13.90
N LEU A 294 7.94 -4.25 -14.77
CA LEU A 294 8.81 -4.23 -15.93
C LEU A 294 7.94 -4.42 -17.18
N ILE A 295 8.03 -3.49 -18.12
CA ILE A 295 7.29 -3.49 -19.37
C ILE A 295 8.32 -3.49 -20.51
N ILE A 296 8.14 -4.34 -21.50
CA ILE A 296 8.94 -4.30 -22.74
C ILE A 296 8.13 -3.59 -23.82
N ASP A 297 8.80 -2.83 -24.69
CA ASP A 297 8.17 -2.15 -25.82
C ASP A 297 7.72 -3.10 -26.95
N CYS A 298 7.17 -2.53 -28.03
CA CYS A 298 6.46 -3.29 -29.06
C CYS A 298 7.38 -4.17 -29.92
N ASP A 299 8.63 -3.78 -30.11
CA ASP A 299 9.64 -4.52 -30.86
C ASP A 299 10.66 -5.23 -29.98
N LYS A 300 10.48 -5.18 -28.66
CA LYS A 300 11.17 -5.95 -27.63
C LYS A 300 12.64 -5.58 -27.45
N ASP A 301 13.00 -4.32 -27.65
CA ASP A 301 14.38 -3.84 -27.54
C ASP A 301 14.61 -2.88 -26.37
N THR A 302 13.56 -2.42 -25.68
CA THR A 302 13.68 -1.51 -24.54
C THR A 302 12.75 -1.88 -23.40
N ILE A 303 13.26 -1.88 -22.16
CA ILE A 303 12.44 -2.04 -20.95
C ILE A 303 12.09 -0.66 -20.37
N LEU A 304 10.82 -0.46 -20.04
CA LEU A 304 10.36 0.52 -19.06
C LEU A 304 10.22 -0.16 -17.69
N ALA A 305 11.01 0.29 -16.72
CA ALA A 305 10.97 -0.18 -15.34
C ALA A 305 10.30 0.86 -14.45
N LYS A 306 9.11 0.52 -13.92
CA LYS A 306 8.49 1.31 -12.85
C LYS A 306 9.08 0.88 -11.52
N VAL A 307 9.62 1.83 -10.79
CA VAL A 307 10.34 1.57 -9.54
C VAL A 307 9.85 2.48 -8.43
N GLN A 308 9.92 1.98 -7.20
CA GLN A 308 9.93 2.81 -6.02
C GLN A 308 11.37 3.23 -5.72
N GLN A 309 11.65 4.52 -5.85
CA GLN A 309 12.97 5.10 -5.64
C GLN A 309 13.16 5.53 -4.17
N ILE A 310 14.25 5.08 -3.54
CA ILE A 310 14.66 5.57 -2.22
C ILE A 310 15.73 6.64 -2.38
N GLY A 311 15.50 7.83 -1.84
CA GLY A 311 16.40 8.97 -2.02
C GLY A 311 16.57 9.39 -3.49
N PRO A 312 17.56 10.22 -3.84
CA PRO A 312 17.75 10.65 -5.22
C PRO A 312 18.21 9.50 -6.14
N ALA A 313 17.65 9.44 -7.35
CA ALA A 313 18.13 8.50 -8.36
C ALA A 313 19.51 8.91 -8.90
N CYS A 314 19.75 10.22 -9.02
CA CYS A 314 20.97 10.79 -9.57
C CYS A 314 22.08 10.90 -8.52
N HIS A 315 23.33 10.65 -8.94
CA HIS A 315 24.52 10.81 -8.10
C HIS A 315 24.82 12.28 -7.72
N THR A 316 24.19 13.24 -8.40
CA THR A 316 24.29 14.68 -8.10
C THR A 316 23.36 15.11 -6.95
N GLY A 317 22.50 14.22 -6.47
CA GLY A 317 21.48 14.53 -5.47
C GLY A 317 20.13 14.96 -6.05
N ASN A 318 20.01 15.12 -7.37
CA ASN A 318 18.73 15.39 -8.02
C ASN A 318 17.81 14.14 -8.04
N PRO A 319 16.48 14.30 -7.97
CA PRO A 319 15.53 13.20 -8.06
C PRO A 319 15.68 12.39 -9.34
N SER A 320 15.74 13.08 -10.49
CA SER A 320 15.96 12.52 -11.83
C SER A 320 17.33 12.90 -12.39
N CYS A 321 17.84 12.13 -13.35
CA CYS A 321 18.96 12.50 -14.21
C CYS A 321 18.57 13.54 -15.27
N PHE A 322 17.28 13.70 -15.58
CA PHE A 322 16.76 14.59 -16.62
C PHE A 322 16.30 15.95 -16.07
N PHE A 323 17.15 16.57 -15.23
CA PHE A 323 16.81 17.83 -14.52
C PHE A 323 17.24 19.11 -15.27
N THR A 324 17.96 19.00 -16.39
CA THR A 324 18.43 20.15 -17.16
C THR A 324 17.59 20.32 -18.43
N GLU A 325 16.84 21.42 -18.50
CA GLU A 325 16.08 21.79 -19.70
C GLU A 325 17.01 22.28 -20.81
N LEU A 326 16.92 21.68 -22.00
CA LEU A 326 17.73 22.08 -23.16
C LEU A 326 17.00 23.07 -24.06
N VAL A 327 15.73 22.81 -24.35
CA VAL A 327 14.88 23.62 -25.23
C VAL A 327 13.42 23.45 -24.79
N LYS A 328 12.68 24.55 -24.65
CA LYS A 328 11.24 24.56 -24.41
C LYS A 328 10.56 25.51 -25.38
N LYS A 329 9.56 25.00 -26.09
CA LYS A 329 8.59 25.85 -26.80
C LYS A 329 7.49 26.17 -25.82
N GLU A 330 7.09 27.43 -25.70
CA GLU A 330 5.91 27.79 -24.93
C GLU A 330 4.68 27.14 -25.57
N TYR A 331 3.93 26.37 -24.79
CA TYR A 331 2.63 25.83 -25.16
C TYR A 331 1.71 25.89 -23.95
N HIS A 332 0.42 26.01 -24.20
CA HIS A 332 -0.58 25.85 -23.15
C HIS A 332 -0.81 24.36 -22.94
N ASN A 333 -0.37 23.85 -21.79
CA ASN A 333 -0.71 22.50 -21.37
C ASN A 333 -2.15 22.50 -20.84
N TYR A 334 -3.07 21.91 -21.59
CA TYR A 334 -4.47 21.75 -21.17
C TYR A 334 -4.71 20.40 -20.49
N ASP A 335 -3.66 19.68 -20.08
CA ASP A 335 -3.82 18.50 -19.23
C ASP A 335 -4.61 18.89 -17.97
N PRO A 336 -5.80 18.30 -17.73
CA PRO A 336 -6.69 18.75 -16.66
C PRO A 336 -6.03 18.70 -15.28
N ILE A 337 -5.24 17.65 -15.01
CA ILE A 337 -4.56 17.47 -13.73
C ILE A 337 -3.51 18.56 -13.56
N HIS A 338 -2.73 18.82 -14.61
CA HIS A 338 -1.73 19.88 -14.59
C HIS A 338 -2.34 21.27 -14.40
N VAL A 339 -3.47 21.56 -15.06
CA VAL A 339 -4.19 22.83 -14.89
C VAL A 339 -4.63 23.03 -13.43
N PHE A 340 -5.17 22.00 -12.78
CA PHE A 340 -5.55 22.09 -11.37
C PHE A 340 -4.34 22.33 -10.46
N GLN A 341 -3.22 21.65 -10.73
CA GLN A 341 -2.00 21.84 -9.96
C GLN A 341 -1.43 23.26 -10.16
N GLU A 342 -1.32 23.74 -11.40
CA GLU A 342 -0.82 25.09 -11.69
C GLU A 342 -1.68 26.20 -11.06
N VAL A 343 -3.01 26.05 -11.09
CA VAL A 343 -3.92 27.02 -10.46
C VAL A 343 -3.75 26.99 -8.95
N TYR A 344 -3.67 25.81 -8.33
CA TYR A 344 -3.42 25.68 -6.90
C TYR A 344 -2.06 26.27 -6.50
N ASP A 345 -0.98 25.96 -7.24
CA ASP A 345 0.36 26.49 -6.98
C ASP A 345 0.38 28.02 -7.09
N ARG A 346 -0.35 28.59 -8.05
CA ARG A 346 -0.52 30.04 -8.16
C ARG A 346 -1.28 30.62 -6.96
N ILE A 347 -2.33 29.96 -6.47
CA ILE A 347 -3.08 30.38 -5.28
C ILE A 347 -2.17 30.34 -4.03
N ALA A 348 -1.42 29.24 -3.87
CA ALA A 348 -0.48 29.06 -2.76
C ALA A 348 0.67 30.07 -2.81
N ASP A 349 1.21 30.36 -4.00
CA ASP A 349 2.18 31.43 -4.23
C ASP A 349 1.61 32.78 -3.80
N ARG A 350 0.38 33.13 -4.19
CA ARG A 350 -0.23 34.41 -3.77
C ARG A 350 -0.42 34.55 -2.26
N ARG A 351 -0.57 33.44 -1.53
CA ARG A 351 -0.62 33.46 -0.07
C ARG A 351 0.75 33.78 0.54
N LYS A 352 1.83 33.21 -0.02
CA LYS A 352 3.21 33.39 0.46
C LYS A 352 3.83 34.71 -0.02
N ASN A 353 3.51 35.10 -1.25
CA ASN A 353 4.00 36.24 -2.00
C ASN A 353 2.81 37.09 -2.49
N PRO A 354 2.18 37.88 -1.59
CA PRO A 354 1.02 38.69 -1.96
C PRO A 354 1.32 39.64 -3.11
N ARG A 355 0.35 39.80 -4.03
CA ARG A 355 0.43 40.88 -5.03
C ARG A 355 -0.80 41.76 -4.96
N GLU A 356 -0.55 43.05 -4.94
CA GLU A 356 -1.57 44.09 -4.92
C GLU A 356 -2.54 43.94 -6.10
N GLY A 357 -3.84 44.13 -5.84
CA GLY A 357 -4.91 44.03 -6.84
C GLY A 357 -5.30 42.59 -7.24
N SER A 358 -4.72 41.55 -6.64
CA SER A 358 -5.12 40.17 -6.92
C SER A 358 -6.44 39.79 -6.24
N TYR A 359 -7.36 39.20 -7.00
CA TYR A 359 -8.60 38.64 -6.44
C TYR A 359 -8.34 37.58 -5.37
N THR A 360 -7.32 36.73 -5.54
CA THR A 360 -6.92 35.72 -4.56
C THR A 360 -6.48 36.36 -3.24
N ASN A 361 -5.68 37.42 -3.30
CA ASN A 361 -5.26 38.14 -2.10
C ASN A 361 -6.46 38.83 -1.42
N TYR A 362 -7.39 39.42 -2.19
CA TYR A 362 -8.64 39.96 -1.64
C TYR A 362 -9.45 38.91 -0.84
N LEU A 363 -9.54 37.67 -1.35
CA LEU A 363 -10.22 36.59 -0.63
C LEU A 363 -9.50 36.24 0.68
N PHE A 364 -8.17 36.11 0.66
CA PHE A 364 -7.39 35.86 1.87
C PHE A 364 -7.49 37.01 2.88
N ASP A 365 -7.43 38.26 2.44
CA ASP A 365 -7.51 39.45 3.30
C ASP A 365 -8.89 39.57 3.99
N LYS A 366 -9.95 39.13 3.33
CA LYS A 366 -11.31 39.09 3.90
C LYS A 366 -11.54 37.88 4.81
N GLY A 367 -10.65 36.89 4.78
CA GLY A 367 -10.66 35.74 5.66
C GLY A 367 -11.70 34.67 5.31
N ILE A 368 -11.74 33.66 6.19
CA ILE A 368 -12.47 32.39 5.98
C ILE A 368 -13.95 32.57 5.64
N ASP A 369 -14.65 33.52 6.28
CA ASP A 369 -16.08 33.72 6.05
C ASP A 369 -16.39 34.17 4.61
N LYS A 370 -15.51 34.99 4.01
CA LYS A 370 -15.68 35.43 2.63
C LYS A 370 -15.41 34.30 1.64
N ILE A 371 -14.41 33.46 1.92
CA ILE A 371 -14.08 32.28 1.12
C ILE A 371 -15.25 31.28 1.16
N LEU A 372 -15.78 30.98 2.36
CA LEU A 372 -16.92 30.08 2.55
C LEU A 372 -18.19 30.61 1.87
N LYS A 373 -18.43 31.93 1.96
CA LYS A 373 -19.54 32.57 1.24
C LYS A 373 -19.47 32.30 -0.26
N LYS A 374 -18.30 32.50 -0.89
CA LYS A 374 -18.12 32.19 -2.31
C LYS A 374 -18.34 30.71 -2.59
N CYS A 375 -17.73 29.80 -1.81
CA CYS A 375 -17.95 28.35 -1.99
C CYS A 375 -19.45 27.98 -1.96
N GLY A 376 -20.24 28.56 -1.06
CA GLY A 376 -21.69 28.32 -0.98
C GLY A 376 -22.49 28.95 -2.11
N GLU A 377 -22.12 30.14 -2.58
CA GLU A 377 -22.72 30.80 -3.75
C GLU A 377 -22.54 29.92 -4.99
N GLU A 378 -21.29 29.59 -5.33
CA GLU A 378 -20.97 28.82 -6.55
C GLU A 378 -21.60 27.41 -6.51
N ALA A 379 -21.63 26.75 -5.35
CA ALA A 379 -22.30 25.44 -5.21
C ALA A 379 -23.81 25.51 -5.49
N THR A 380 -24.44 26.62 -5.09
CA THR A 380 -25.86 26.87 -5.37
C THR A 380 -26.06 27.19 -6.84
N GLU A 381 -25.17 27.98 -7.44
CA GLU A 381 -25.19 28.34 -8.85
C GLU A 381 -25.00 27.11 -9.76
N ILE A 382 -24.12 26.17 -9.41
CA ILE A 382 -24.01 24.85 -10.08
C ILE A 382 -25.38 24.14 -10.09
N THR A 383 -26.07 24.12 -8.96
CA THR A 383 -27.37 23.44 -8.83
C THR A 383 -28.43 24.09 -9.72
N ILE A 384 -28.40 25.41 -9.86
CA ILE A 384 -29.31 26.17 -10.72
C ILE A 384 -28.95 25.94 -12.19
N ALA A 385 -27.68 26.12 -12.56
CA ALA A 385 -27.16 25.97 -13.92
C ALA A 385 -27.36 24.55 -14.46
N ALA A 386 -27.25 23.52 -13.62
CA ALA A 386 -27.51 22.13 -14.00
C ALA A 386 -28.97 21.85 -14.43
N LYS A 387 -29.91 22.72 -14.07
CA LYS A 387 -31.32 22.62 -14.48
C LYS A 387 -31.61 23.37 -15.79
N ASN A 388 -30.69 24.22 -16.23
CA ASN A 388 -30.87 25.03 -17.44
C ASN A 388 -30.49 24.22 -18.70
N PRO A 389 -31.07 24.51 -19.88
CA PRO A 389 -30.65 23.90 -21.12
C PRO A 389 -29.24 24.37 -21.52
N GLY A 390 -28.34 23.42 -21.81
CA GLY A 390 -26.95 23.70 -22.21
C GLY A 390 -25.96 23.55 -21.05
N THR A 391 -24.66 23.48 -21.39
CA THR A 391 -23.59 23.17 -20.42
C THR A 391 -22.61 24.33 -20.21
N GLU A 392 -22.82 25.46 -20.88
CA GLU A 392 -21.92 26.61 -20.84
C GLU A 392 -21.88 27.26 -19.45
N GLU A 393 -23.03 27.67 -18.93
CA GLU A 393 -23.18 28.24 -17.58
C GLU A 393 -22.67 27.25 -16.53
N LEU A 394 -23.14 25.99 -16.60
CA LEU A 394 -22.71 24.92 -15.69
C LEU A 394 -21.18 24.75 -15.66
N ARG A 395 -20.51 24.86 -16.82
CA ARG A 395 -19.05 24.78 -16.89
C ARG A 395 -18.37 25.93 -16.17
N TYR A 396 -18.88 27.16 -16.28
CA TYR A 396 -18.32 28.32 -15.56
C TYR A 396 -18.52 28.18 -14.04
N GLU A 397 -19.72 27.82 -13.60
CA GLU A 397 -20.03 27.65 -12.17
C GLU A 397 -19.19 26.54 -11.53
N ILE A 398 -18.96 25.43 -12.26
CA ILE A 398 -18.07 24.36 -11.79
C ILE A 398 -16.62 24.87 -11.68
N ALA A 399 -16.14 25.65 -12.66
CA ALA A 399 -14.79 26.19 -12.64
C ALA A 399 -14.59 27.18 -11.48
N ASP A 400 -15.54 28.06 -11.24
CA ASP A 400 -15.49 29.04 -10.15
C ASP A 400 -15.61 28.36 -8.79
N TYR A 401 -16.50 27.36 -8.63
CA TYR A 401 -16.55 26.56 -7.42
C TYR A 401 -15.21 25.87 -7.12
N LEU A 402 -14.61 25.21 -8.11
CA LEU A 402 -13.32 24.54 -7.95
C LEU A 402 -12.20 25.53 -7.61
N TYR A 403 -12.20 26.73 -8.21
CA TYR A 403 -11.27 27.79 -7.85
C TYR A 403 -11.40 28.21 -6.38
N HIS A 404 -12.62 28.52 -5.91
CA HIS A 404 -12.84 28.94 -4.52
C HIS A 404 -12.57 27.79 -3.53
N LEU A 405 -12.82 26.54 -3.94
CA LEU A 405 -12.48 25.36 -3.16
C LEU A 405 -10.96 25.22 -3.01
N MET A 406 -10.17 25.46 -4.06
CA MET A 406 -8.70 25.50 -3.97
C MET A 406 -8.19 26.64 -3.08
N VAL A 407 -8.85 27.80 -3.08
CA VAL A 407 -8.54 28.89 -2.12
C VAL A 407 -8.84 28.46 -0.69
N LEU A 408 -9.96 27.77 -0.44
CA LEU A 408 -10.30 27.20 0.86
C LEU A 408 -9.28 26.15 1.30
N MET A 409 -8.88 25.24 0.40
CA MET A 409 -7.83 24.25 0.65
C MET A 409 -6.55 24.94 1.09
N ALA A 410 -6.06 25.89 0.29
CA ALA A 410 -4.86 26.66 0.60
C ALA A 410 -4.98 27.38 1.94
N GLU A 411 -6.13 28.01 2.26
CA GLU A 411 -6.38 28.71 3.53
C GLU A 411 -6.28 27.75 4.74
N ARG A 412 -6.79 26.52 4.59
CA ARG A 412 -6.79 25.47 5.62
C ARG A 412 -5.52 24.62 5.66
N GLY A 413 -4.58 24.86 4.75
CA GLY A 413 -3.33 24.11 4.66
C GLY A 413 -3.50 22.69 4.09
N LEU A 414 -4.46 22.51 3.18
CA LEU A 414 -4.68 21.29 2.40
C LEU A 414 -4.23 21.48 0.96
N ASP A 415 -3.78 20.42 0.29
CA ASP A 415 -3.43 20.40 -1.13
C ASP A 415 -4.14 19.28 -1.92
N TRP A 416 -3.83 19.16 -3.22
CA TRP A 416 -4.43 18.12 -4.07
C TRP A 416 -4.01 16.69 -3.68
N SER A 417 -2.85 16.50 -3.05
CA SER A 417 -2.43 15.18 -2.56
C SER A 417 -3.33 14.75 -1.40
N ASP A 418 -3.66 15.65 -0.47
CA ASP A 418 -4.60 15.36 0.62
C ASP A 418 -5.98 14.89 0.10
N ILE A 419 -6.53 15.62 -0.87
CA ILE A 419 -7.87 15.35 -1.42
C ILE A 419 -7.88 14.05 -2.24
N THR A 420 -6.87 13.84 -3.09
CA THR A 420 -6.82 12.66 -3.96
C THR A 420 -6.52 11.39 -3.17
N ASN A 421 -5.68 11.45 -2.12
CA ASN A 421 -5.46 10.34 -1.21
C ASN A 421 -6.74 9.95 -0.47
N GLU A 422 -7.51 10.92 0.04
CA GLU A 422 -8.80 10.64 0.68
C GLU A 422 -9.82 9.99 -0.29
N LEU A 423 -9.87 10.43 -1.55
CA LEU A 423 -10.72 9.81 -2.56
C LEU A 423 -10.26 8.40 -2.93
N ALA A 424 -8.94 8.17 -3.00
CA ALA A 424 -8.36 6.87 -3.30
C ALA A 424 -8.71 5.83 -2.22
N HIS A 425 -8.76 6.23 -0.95
CA HIS A 425 -9.16 5.36 0.16
C HIS A 425 -10.64 4.95 0.15
N ARG A 426 -11.50 5.62 -0.63
CA ARG A 426 -12.94 5.33 -0.74
C ARG A 426 -13.32 4.47 -1.94
N LYS A 427 -12.38 4.24 -2.86
CA LYS A 427 -12.52 3.26 -3.95
C LYS A 427 -12.37 1.85 -3.39
#